data_AF-D9YZW4-F1
#
_entry.id   AF-D9YZW4-F1
#
_cell.length_a   1.000
_cell.length_b   1.000
_cell.length_c   1.000
_cell.angle_alpha   90.00
_cell.angle_beta   90.00
_cell.angle_gamma   90.00
#
_symmetry.space_group_name_H-M   'P 1'
#
loop_
_entity.id
_entity.type
_entity.pdbx_description
1 polymer ?
#
loop_
_entity_poly.entity_id
_entity_poly.type
_entity_poly.pdbx_seq_one_letter_code
_entity_poly.pdbx_strand_id
1 'polypeptide(L)'
;HHHLAIAVIFIVAGHMYRTNFGIGHRMQAILDAHVAPSGNLGAGHKGLFDTVNNSLHFQLGLALASVGTICSLVAQHMYSLPPYAFQAIDFTTQAALYTHHQYIA
;
A
#
# COMPACT_ATOMS: atom_id res chain seq x y z
N HIS A 1 -8.62 -5.57 19.41
CA HIS A 1 -7.35 -6.30 19.22
C HIS A 1 -6.68 -6.00 17.87
N HIS A 2 -7.28 -6.34 16.71
CA HIS A 2 -6.68 -6.09 15.38
C HIS A 2 -6.21 -4.64 15.15
N HIS A 3 -7.09 -3.64 15.33
CA HIS A 3 -6.73 -2.22 15.16
C HIS A 3 -5.61 -1.73 16.09
N LEU A 4 -5.56 -2.23 17.33
CA LEU A 4 -4.49 -1.89 18.28
C LEU A 4 -3.14 -2.42 17.79
N ALA A 5 -3.11 -3.66 17.28
CA ALA A 5 -1.89 -4.24 16.73
C ALA A 5 -1.39 -3.45 15.50
N ILE A 6 -2.29 -3.08 14.59
CA ILE A 6 -1.95 -2.26 13.41
C ILE A 6 -1.46 -0.87 13.84
N ALA A 7 -2.06 -0.25 14.85
CA ALA A 7 -1.64 1.06 15.34
C ALA A 7 -0.17 1.04 15.81
N VAL A 8 0.23 0.00 16.56
CA VAL A 8 1.64 -0.14 16.99
C VAL A 8 2.58 -0.28 15.79
N ILE A 9 2.21 -1.10 14.80
CA ILE A 9 3.02 -1.27 13.57
C ILE A 9 3.21 0.08 12.86
N PHE A 10 2.14 0.84 12.66
CA PHE A 10 2.22 2.13 11.96
C PHE A 10 2.93 3.22 12.76
N ILE A 11 2.84 3.22 14.09
CA ILE A 11 3.61 4.15 14.93
C ILE A 11 5.11 3.88 14.75
N VAL A 12 5.55 2.62 14.84
CA VAL A 12 6.97 2.29 14.69
C VAL A 12 7.45 2.60 13.27
N ALA A 13 6.69 2.22 12.24
CA ALA A 13 7.03 2.49 10.85
C ALA A 13 7.09 4.00 10.54
N GLY A 14 6.21 4.80 11.14
CA GLY A 14 6.14 6.27 10.95
C GLY A 14 7.38 7.02 11.43
N HIS A 15 8.25 6.40 12.24
CA HIS A 15 9.47 7.01 12.77
C HIS A 15 10.75 6.53 12.06
N MET A 16 10.64 5.80 10.93
CA MET A 16 11.80 5.27 10.21
C MET A 16 12.54 6.34 9.38
N TYR A 17 11.84 7.32 8.82
CA TYR A 17 12.41 8.26 7.86
C TYR A 17 12.88 9.55 8.52
N ARG A 18 13.99 10.09 8.01
CA ARG A 18 14.65 11.26 8.58
C ARG A 18 13.79 12.51 8.42
N THR A 19 13.66 13.26 9.50
CA THR A 19 13.01 14.58 9.56
C THR A 19 14.00 15.63 10.08
N ASN A 20 13.49 16.81 10.46
CA ASN A 20 14.30 17.91 11.00
C ASN A 20 15.04 17.57 12.30
N PHE A 21 14.66 16.47 12.98
CA PHE A 21 15.33 15.96 14.19
C PHE A 21 16.66 15.22 13.90
N GLY A 22 17.08 15.13 12.64
CA GLY A 22 18.43 14.67 12.27
C GLY A 22 18.66 13.15 12.31
N ILE A 23 17.75 12.37 12.90
CA ILE A 23 17.80 10.91 13.00
C ILE A 23 16.78 10.28 12.04
N GLY A 24 17.14 9.15 11.43
CA GLY A 24 16.31 8.37 10.50
C GLY A 24 16.95 8.18 9.12
N HIS A 25 16.25 7.47 8.23
CA HIS A 25 16.76 7.15 6.90
C HIS A 25 16.35 8.16 5.82
N ARG A 26 17.25 8.42 4.86
CA ARG A 26 16.93 9.15 3.63
C ARG A 26 16.50 8.17 2.54
N MET A 27 15.29 8.32 2.01
CA MET A 27 14.75 7.43 0.97
C MET A 27 15.64 7.36 -0.28
N GLN A 28 16.12 8.51 -0.76
CA GLN A 28 17.04 8.56 -1.91
C GLN A 28 18.31 7.73 -1.67
N ALA A 29 18.93 7.86 -0.48
CA ALA A 29 20.13 7.10 -0.14
C ALA A 29 19.87 5.59 -0.03
N ILE A 30 18.70 5.19 0.48
CA ILE A 30 18.30 3.77 0.50
C ILE A 30 18.20 3.24 -0.93
N LEU A 31 17.53 3.97 -1.82
CA LEU A 31 17.32 3.54 -3.22
C LEU A 31 18.63 3.48 -3.99
N ASP A 32 19.49 4.49 -3.87
CA ASP A 32 20.77 4.54 -4.58
C ASP A 32 21.76 3.44 -4.10
N ALA A 33 21.69 3.08 -2.82
CA ALA A 33 22.48 1.98 -2.25
C ALA A 33 21.92 0.59 -2.57
N HIS A 34 20.66 0.49 -3.03
CA HIS A 34 20.00 -0.77 -3.31
C HIS A 34 20.34 -1.27 -4.72
N VAL A 35 21.49 -1.93 -4.84
CA VAL A 35 21.98 -2.54 -6.08
C VAL A 35 21.94 -4.06 -5.97
N ALA A 36 21.54 -4.73 -7.05
CA ALA A 36 21.45 -6.19 -7.09
C ALA A 36 22.83 -6.84 -6.85
N PRO A 37 22.91 -7.95 -6.10
CA PRO A 37 24.16 -8.70 -5.93
C PRO A 37 24.73 -9.28 -7.23
N SER A 38 23.89 -9.46 -8.26
CA SER A 38 24.28 -9.95 -9.59
C SER A 38 23.75 -9.06 -10.72
N GLY A 39 24.55 -8.92 -11.78
CA GLY A 39 24.39 -7.90 -12.82
C GLY A 39 23.26 -8.09 -13.83
N ASN A 40 22.32 -9.02 -13.61
CA ASN A 40 21.24 -9.31 -14.56
C ASN A 40 20.00 -8.41 -14.40
N LEU A 41 19.98 -7.51 -13.41
CA LEU A 41 18.83 -6.64 -13.10
C LEU A 41 19.08 -5.15 -13.40
N GLY A 42 20.12 -4.83 -14.19
CA GLY A 42 20.43 -3.47 -14.63
C GLY A 42 21.10 -2.60 -13.56
N ALA A 43 20.99 -1.27 -13.72
CA ALA A 43 21.72 -0.29 -12.91
C ALA A 43 21.14 -0.01 -11.50
N GLY A 44 20.11 -0.75 -11.08
CA GLY A 44 19.41 -0.57 -9.80
C GLY A 44 18.40 0.59 -9.80
N HIS A 45 18.07 1.13 -8.62
CA HIS A 45 17.03 2.17 -8.43
C HIS A 45 17.51 3.62 -8.62
N LYS A 46 18.61 3.84 -9.36
CA LYS A 46 19.21 5.17 -9.53
C LYS A 46 18.21 6.16 -10.16
N GLY A 47 18.04 7.33 -9.54
CA GLY A 47 17.15 8.39 -10.04
C GLY A 47 15.64 8.09 -9.90
N LEU A 48 15.26 6.93 -9.35
CA LEU A 48 13.85 6.58 -9.13
C LEU A 48 13.18 7.53 -8.15
N PHE A 49 13.91 7.93 -7.09
CA PHE A 49 13.41 8.91 -6.11
C PHE A 49 12.94 10.20 -6.78
N ASP A 50 13.77 10.75 -7.66
CA ASP A 50 13.47 12.00 -8.36
C ASP A 50 12.39 11.80 -9.42
N THR A 51 12.35 10.64 -10.09
CA THR A 51 11.31 10.29 -11.06
C THR A 51 9.93 10.23 -10.41
N VAL A 52 9.81 9.62 -9.22
CA VAL A 52 8.56 9.56 -8.46
C VAL A 52 8.19 10.93 -7.90
N ASN A 53 9.12 11.62 -7.24
CA ASN A 53 8.80 12.86 -6.53
C ASN A 53 8.48 14.03 -7.47
N ASN A 54 9.06 14.08 -8.67
CA ASN A 54 8.83 15.20 -9.59
C ASN A 54 7.66 14.96 -10.57
N SER A 55 7.05 13.77 -10.59
CA SER A 55 5.94 13.44 -11.50
C SER A 55 4.66 13.10 -10.75
N LEU A 56 3.66 13.99 -10.85
CA LEU A 56 2.32 13.74 -10.30
C LEU A 56 1.65 12.55 -10.98
N HIS A 57 1.87 12.34 -12.28
CA HIS A 57 1.33 11.18 -12.98
C HIS A 57 1.91 9.86 -12.47
N PHE A 58 3.18 9.85 -12.10
CA PHE A 58 3.81 8.67 -11.53
C PHE A 58 3.28 8.36 -10.13
N GLN A 59 3.15 9.39 -9.29
CA GLN A 59 2.55 9.26 -7.95
C GLN A 59 1.10 8.78 -8.02
N LEU A 60 0.30 9.39 -8.90
CA LEU A 60 -1.09 9.01 -9.09
C LEU A 60 -1.21 7.57 -9.62
N GLY A 61 -0.39 7.19 -10.60
CA GLY A 61 -0.41 5.83 -11.15
C GLY A 61 -0.09 4.77 -10.09
N LEU A 62 0.93 5.00 -9.27
CA LEU A 62 1.26 4.09 -8.16
C LEU A 62 0.17 4.06 -7.09
N ALA A 63 -0.38 5.22 -6.72
CA ALA A 63 -1.46 5.31 -5.73
C ALA A 63 -2.70 4.55 -6.21
N LEU A 64 -3.14 4.75 -7.45
CA LEU A 64 -4.30 4.06 -8.02
C LEU A 64 -4.06 2.55 -8.15
N ALA A 65 -2.87 2.12 -8.55
CA ALA A 65 -2.53 0.69 -8.59
C ALA A 65 -2.59 0.07 -7.18
N SER A 66 -2.06 0.75 -6.16
CA SER A 66 -2.11 0.27 -4.77
C SER A 66 -3.54 0.25 -4.20
N VAL A 67 -4.34 1.28 -4.45
CA VAL A 67 -5.71 1.36 -3.95
C VAL A 67 -6.63 0.38 -4.69
N GLY A 68 -6.47 0.20 -6.00
CA GLY A 68 -7.23 -0.79 -6.77
C GLY A 68 -6.98 -2.22 -6.30
N THR A 69 -5.71 -2.59 -6.07
CA THR A 69 -5.36 -3.91 -5.53
C THR A 69 -5.93 -4.14 -4.12
N ILE A 70 -5.88 -3.12 -3.24
CA ILE A 70 -6.51 -3.19 -1.91
C ILE A 70 -8.05 -3.26 -2.03
N CYS A 71 -8.66 -2.52 -2.96
CA CYS A 71 -10.10 -2.56 -3.18
C CYS A 71 -10.59 -3.97 -3.56
N SER A 72 -9.85 -4.64 -4.44
CA SER A 72 -10.14 -6.04 -4.80
C SER A 72 -9.97 -6.98 -3.59
N LEU A 73 -8.94 -6.77 -2.77
CA LEU A 73 -8.73 -7.53 -1.53
C LEU A 73 -9.89 -7.33 -0.54
N VAL A 74 -10.37 -6.10 -0.39
CA VAL A 74 -11.53 -5.77 0.45
C VAL A 74 -12.76 -6.56 0.00
N ALA A 75 -13.03 -6.63 -1.31
CA ALA A 75 -14.17 -7.40 -1.83
C ALA A 75 -14.06 -8.89 -1.45
N GLN A 76 -12.88 -9.51 -1.65
CA GLN A 76 -12.66 -10.91 -1.34
C GLN A 76 -12.79 -11.21 0.16
N HIS A 77 -12.19 -10.35 1.00
CA HIS A 77 -12.24 -10.52 2.45
C HIS A 77 -13.62 -10.25 3.03
N MET A 78 -14.34 -9.22 2.58
CA MET A 78 -15.69 -8.92 3.11
C MET A 78 -16.70 -10.01 2.76
N TYR A 79 -16.56 -10.67 1.61
CA TYR A 79 -17.43 -11.77 1.23
C TYR A 79 -17.16 -13.03 2.07
N SER A 80 -15.88 -13.38 2.30
CA SER A 80 -15.47 -14.60 3.00
C SER A 80 -15.40 -14.48 4.52
N LEU A 81 -15.16 -13.28 5.04
CA LEU A 81 -15.00 -12.94 6.46
C LEU A 81 -15.90 -11.73 6.80
N PRO A 82 -17.23 -11.91 6.92
CA PRO A 82 -18.17 -10.80 7.11
C PRO A 82 -17.85 -10.00 8.38
N PRO A 83 -17.49 -8.71 8.27
CA PRO A 83 -17.14 -7.89 9.44
C PRO A 83 -18.35 -7.35 10.20
N TYR A 84 -19.53 -7.33 9.57
CA TYR A 84 -20.75 -6.77 10.14
C TYR A 84 -21.73 -7.85 10.58
N ALA A 85 -22.42 -7.62 11.71
CA ALA A 85 -23.46 -8.51 12.20
C ALA A 85 -24.58 -8.65 11.16
N PHE A 86 -25.08 -9.87 10.97
CA PHE A 86 -26.17 -10.22 10.05
C PHE A 86 -25.88 -10.00 8.55
N GLN A 87 -24.69 -9.55 8.16
CA GLN A 87 -24.36 -9.36 6.75
C GLN A 87 -24.37 -10.67 5.95
N ALA A 88 -23.96 -11.79 6.58
CA ALA A 88 -23.90 -13.10 5.93
C ALA A 88 -25.28 -13.69 5.56
N ILE A 89 -26.36 -13.18 6.16
CA ILE A 89 -27.73 -13.63 5.89
C ILE A 89 -28.50 -12.65 4.99
N ASP A 90 -27.96 -11.46 4.74
CA ASP A 90 -28.45 -10.51 3.74
C ASP A 90 -27.69 -10.70 2.42
N PHE A 91 -28.15 -11.67 1.63
CA PHE A 91 -27.53 -12.05 0.36
C PHE A 91 -27.51 -10.92 -0.66
N THR A 92 -28.55 -10.08 -0.68
CA THR A 92 -28.65 -8.94 -1.60
C THR A 92 -27.58 -7.89 -1.31
N THR A 93 -27.40 -7.53 -0.05
CA THR A 93 -26.37 -6.57 0.37
C THR A 93 -24.97 -7.14 0.13
N GLN A 94 -24.76 -8.43 0.41
CA GLN A 94 -23.46 -9.07 0.18
C GLN A 94 -23.08 -9.10 -1.32
N ALA A 95 -24.02 -9.44 -2.20
CA ALA A 95 -23.81 -9.43 -3.65
C ALA A 95 -23.55 -8.00 -4.19
N ALA A 96 -24.30 -7.01 -3.70
CA ALA A 96 -24.12 -5.61 -4.09
C ALA A 96 -22.75 -5.07 -3.67
N LEU A 97 -22.33 -5.33 -2.42
CA LEU A 97 -21.03 -4.85 -1.91
C LEU A 97 -19.84 -5.49 -2.65
N TYR A 98 -19.91 -6.79 -2.94
CA TYR A 98 -18.85 -7.47 -3.69
C TYR A 98 -18.70 -6.91 -5.10
N THR A 99 -19.81 -6.81 -5.84
CA THR A 99 -19.80 -6.29 -7.22
C THR A 99 -19.36 -4.84 -7.26
N HIS A 100 -19.84 -4.00 -6.32
CA HIS A 100 -19.43 -2.61 -6.21
C HIS A 100 -17.91 -2.44 -6.07
N HIS A 101 -17.28 -3.14 -5.12
CA HIS A 101 -15.84 -3.00 -4.89
C HIS A 101 -15.01 -3.56 -6.05
N GLN A 102 -15.46 -4.63 -6.72
CA GLN A 102 -14.74 -5.16 -7.88
C GLN A 102 -14.89 -4.33 -9.15
N TYR A 103 -15.96 -3.53 -9.29
CA TYR A 103 -16.08 -2.57 -10.38
C TYR A 103 -15.23 -1.31 -10.16
N ILE A 104 -14.90 -0.98 -8.90
CA ILE A 104 -14.04 0.16 -8.55
C ILE A 104 -12.55 -0.21 -8.66
N ALA A 105 -12.21 -1.45 -8.33
CA ALA A 105 -10.85 -1.98 -8.36
C ALA A 105 -10.25 -2.00 -9.78
#